data_AF-A0A415DZ67-F1
#
_entry.id   AF-A0A415DZ67-F1
#
_cell.length_a   1.000
_cell.length_b   1.000
_cell.length_c   1.000
_cell.angle_alpha   90.00
_cell.angle_beta   90.00
_cell.angle_gamma   90.00
#
_symmetry.space_group_name_H-M   'P 1'
#
loop_
_entity.id
_entity.type
_entity.pdbx_description
1 polymer ?
#
loop_
_entity_poly.entity_id
_entity_poly.type
_entity_poly.pdbx_seq_one_letter_code
_entity_poly.pdbx_strand_id
1 'polypeptide(L)'
;MNMKMQARIAENIGYLRKISAYTREEVANYLHISRTSYSSCEAGREMISANILISLAELYHLRTSVLLELDKKKFIKQVTLQRMGGEQMNELTDTFFRLSPFAQGCLLERASMLLSLEKEEKKDAALE
;
A
#
# COMPACT_ATOMS: atom_id res chain seq x y z
N MET A 1 -7.28 -16.81 13.78
CA MET A 1 -7.72 -15.52 13.18
C MET A 1 -9.20 -15.35 13.43
N ASN A 2 -9.68 -14.19 13.88
CA ASN A 2 -11.10 -13.99 14.23
C ASN A 2 -11.93 -13.68 12.97
N MET A 3 -13.20 -14.12 12.92
CA MET A 3 -14.14 -13.97 11.79
C MET A 3 -14.24 -12.51 11.29
N LYS A 4 -14.23 -11.54 12.21
CA LYS A 4 -14.26 -10.10 11.85
C LYS A 4 -13.02 -9.67 11.05
N MET A 5 -11.85 -10.20 11.41
CA MET A 5 -10.59 -9.89 10.73
C MET A 5 -10.54 -10.52 9.34
N GLN A 6 -10.98 -11.77 9.21
CA GLN A 6 -11.07 -12.45 7.92
C GLN A 6 -12.02 -11.72 6.95
N ALA A 7 -13.22 -11.36 7.40
CA ALA A 7 -14.17 -10.62 6.60
C ALA A 7 -13.58 -9.29 6.10
N ARG A 8 -12.84 -8.59 6.96
CA ARG A 8 -12.21 -7.33 6.58
C ARG A 8 -11.09 -7.51 5.56
N ILE A 9 -10.27 -8.54 5.71
CA ILE A 9 -9.21 -8.83 4.74
C ILE A 9 -9.81 -9.21 3.39
N ALA A 10 -10.89 -10.00 3.37
CA ALA A 10 -11.64 -10.32 2.16
C ALA A 10 -12.14 -9.05 1.44
N GLU A 11 -12.67 -8.09 2.19
CA GLU A 11 -13.05 -6.77 1.66
C GLU A 11 -11.85 -6.00 1.09
N ASN A 12 -10.73 -5.97 1.83
CA ASN A 12 -9.51 -5.26 1.45
C ASN A 12 -8.94 -5.82 0.13
N ILE A 13 -8.78 -7.14 0.00
CA ILE A 13 -8.26 -7.76 -1.23
C ILE A 13 -9.21 -7.53 -2.41
N GLY A 14 -10.52 -7.59 -2.19
CA GLY A 14 -11.52 -7.36 -3.23
C GLY A 14 -11.55 -5.90 -3.69
N TYR A 15 -11.29 -4.96 -2.77
CA TYR A 15 -11.08 -3.56 -3.09
C TYR A 15 -9.82 -3.36 -3.94
N LEU A 16 -8.67 -3.89 -3.49
CA LEU A 16 -7.39 -3.81 -4.20
C LEU A 16 -7.47 -4.35 -5.62
N ARG A 17 -8.10 -5.52 -5.80
CA ARG A 17 -8.32 -6.08 -7.13
C ARG A 17 -9.09 -5.12 -8.03
N LYS A 18 -10.21 -4.57 -7.55
CA LYS A 18 -11.07 -3.66 -8.33
C LYS A 18 -10.35 -2.38 -8.73
N ILE A 19 -9.63 -1.75 -7.81
CA ILE A 19 -8.88 -0.52 -8.11
C ILE A 19 -7.64 -0.76 -8.97
N SER A 20 -7.18 -2.00 -9.07
CA SER A 20 -6.07 -2.41 -9.95
C SER A 20 -6.57 -2.93 -11.31
N ALA A 21 -7.88 -2.91 -11.54
CA ALA A 21 -8.52 -3.44 -12.75
C ALA A 21 -8.23 -4.93 -13.06
N TYR A 22 -7.79 -5.71 -12.06
CA TYR A 22 -7.58 -7.14 -12.25
C TYR A 22 -8.89 -7.94 -12.18
N THR A 23 -8.96 -8.99 -12.98
CA THR A 23 -9.94 -10.06 -12.87
C THR A 23 -9.58 -11.02 -11.76
N ARG A 24 -10.56 -11.80 -11.29
CA ARG A 24 -10.30 -12.88 -10.31
C ARG A 24 -9.40 -13.97 -10.88
N GLU A 25 -9.43 -14.17 -12.20
CA GLU A 25 -8.60 -15.15 -12.89
C GLU A 25 -7.13 -14.74 -12.84
N GLU A 26 -6.82 -13.48 -13.19
CA GLU A 26 -5.46 -12.96 -13.18
C GLU A 26 -4.82 -13.02 -11.80
N VAL A 27 -5.56 -12.63 -10.75
CA VAL A 27 -5.04 -12.71 -9.38
C VAL A 27 -4.86 -14.17 -8.94
N ALA A 28 -5.80 -15.05 -9.26
CA ALA A 28 -5.68 -16.47 -8.92
C ALA A 28 -4.46 -17.12 -9.61
N ASN A 29 -4.23 -16.79 -10.88
CA ASN A 29 -3.07 -17.25 -11.64
C ASN A 29 -1.75 -16.77 -11.03
N TYR A 30 -1.67 -15.49 -10.62
CA TYR A 30 -0.50 -14.95 -9.93
C TYR A 30 -0.24 -15.65 -8.59
N LEU A 31 -1.28 -15.98 -7.85
CA LEU A 31 -1.19 -16.64 -6.55
C LEU A 31 -1.02 -18.17 -6.65
N HIS A 32 -1.02 -18.73 -7.86
CA HIS A 32 -1.00 -20.17 -8.10
C HIS A 32 -2.11 -20.94 -7.35
N ILE A 33 -3.31 -20.36 -7.29
CA ILE A 33 -4.50 -21.00 -6.72
C ILE A 33 -5.64 -21.05 -7.74
N SER A 34 -6.67 -21.85 -7.46
CA SER A 34 -7.84 -21.88 -8.33
C SER A 34 -8.63 -20.56 -8.26
N ARG A 35 -9.21 -20.14 -9.38
CA ARG A 35 -10.15 -19.00 -9.44
C ARG A 35 -11.29 -19.13 -8.43
N THR A 36 -11.78 -20.35 -8.20
CA THR A 36 -12.82 -20.65 -7.22
C THR A 36 -12.34 -20.43 -5.79
N SER A 37 -11.13 -20.87 -5.45
CA SER A 37 -10.49 -20.61 -4.15
C SER A 37 -10.35 -19.10 -3.92
N TYR A 38 -9.80 -18.37 -4.90
CA TYR A 38 -9.68 -16.91 -4.80
C TYR A 38 -11.05 -16.22 -4.64
N SER A 39 -12.07 -16.69 -5.36
CA SER A 39 -13.44 -16.17 -5.22
C SER A 39 -14.04 -16.44 -3.83
N SER A 40 -13.73 -17.57 -3.21
CA SER A 40 -14.14 -17.89 -1.83
C SER A 40 -13.41 -17.04 -0.80
N CYS A 41 -12.13 -16.73 -1.03
CA CYS A 41 -11.36 -15.78 -0.23
C CYS A 41 -11.97 -14.38 -0.27
N GLU A 42 -12.28 -13.83 -1.46
CA GLU A 42 -12.92 -12.51 -1.60
C GLU A 42 -14.31 -12.46 -0.94
N ALA A 43 -15.01 -13.59 -0.89
CA ALA A 43 -16.31 -13.70 -0.24
C ALA A 43 -16.21 -13.88 1.29
N GLY A 44 -14.99 -14.00 1.84
CA GLY A 44 -14.77 -14.29 3.25
C GLY A 44 -15.20 -15.69 3.71
N ARG A 45 -15.48 -16.60 2.76
CA ARG A 45 -15.88 -17.99 3.05
C ARG A 45 -14.69 -18.89 3.37
N GLU A 46 -13.53 -18.58 2.79
CA GLU A 46 -12.29 -19.31 3.00
C GLU A 46 -11.26 -18.41 3.67
N MET A 47 -10.46 -18.99 4.57
CA MET A 47 -9.44 -18.25 5.30
C MET A 47 -8.20 -18.12 4.43
N ILE A 48 -7.70 -16.89 4.28
CA ILE A 48 -6.49 -16.63 3.51
C ILE A 48 -5.27 -17.05 4.33
N SER A 49 -4.40 -17.86 3.72
CA SER A 49 -3.14 -18.27 4.32
C SER A 49 -2.13 -17.11 4.36
N ALA A 50 -1.16 -17.18 5.27
CA ALA A 50 -0.11 -16.16 5.37
C ALA A 50 0.69 -16.03 4.06
N ASN A 51 0.97 -17.14 3.37
CA ASN A 51 1.69 -17.14 2.10
C ASN A 51 0.92 -16.36 1.02
N ILE A 52 -0.39 -16.58 0.90
CA ILE A 52 -1.24 -15.84 -0.04
C ILE A 52 -1.26 -14.34 0.31
N LEU A 53 -1.32 -14.00 1.59
CA LEU A 53 -1.26 -12.60 2.05
C LEU A 53 0.06 -11.91 1.66
N ILE A 54 1.19 -12.62 1.77
CA ILE A 54 2.50 -12.11 1.35
C ILE A 54 2.53 -11.91 -0.17
N SER A 55 2.12 -12.90 -0.95
CA SER A 55 2.08 -12.78 -2.42
C SER A 55 1.12 -11.68 -2.91
N LEU A 56 -0.01 -11.47 -2.22
CA LEU A 56 -0.90 -10.34 -2.50
C LEU A 56 -0.25 -8.99 -2.17
N ALA A 57 0.54 -8.93 -1.09
CA ALA A 57 1.29 -7.73 -0.74
C ALA A 57 2.32 -7.39 -1.82
N GLU A 58 3.01 -8.38 -2.35
CA GLU A 58 3.94 -8.26 -3.47
C GLU A 58 3.22 -7.81 -4.76
N LEU A 59 2.11 -8.46 -5.13
CA LEU A 59 1.31 -8.13 -6.32
C LEU A 59 0.84 -6.67 -6.33
N TYR A 60 0.45 -6.16 -5.17
CA TYR A 60 -0.08 -4.80 -5.05
C TYR A 60 0.97 -3.77 -4.61
N HIS A 61 2.22 -4.20 -4.41
CA HIS A 61 3.30 -3.37 -3.87
C HIS A 61 2.93 -2.67 -2.55
N LEU A 62 2.28 -3.43 -1.65
CA LEU A 62 1.87 -2.96 -0.34
C LEU A 62 2.62 -3.73 0.75
N ARG A 63 2.66 -3.17 1.96
CA ARG A 63 3.09 -3.94 3.14
C ARG A 63 1.96 -4.87 3.57
N THR A 64 2.29 -6.08 4.03
CA THR A 64 1.29 -7.04 4.55
C THR A 64 0.44 -6.44 5.66
N SER A 65 1.00 -5.55 6.49
CA SER A 65 0.26 -4.85 7.55
C SER A 65 -0.90 -3.98 7.03
N VAL A 66 -0.81 -3.46 5.81
CA VAL A 66 -1.88 -2.67 5.17
C VAL A 66 -3.07 -3.58 4.83
N LEU A 67 -2.80 -4.78 4.31
CA LEU A 67 -3.85 -5.77 4.00
C LEU A 67 -4.62 -6.21 5.25
N LEU A 68 -3.95 -6.25 6.40
CA LEU A 68 -4.52 -6.64 7.70
C LEU A 68 -5.25 -5.49 8.44
N GLU A 69 -5.28 -4.28 7.87
CA GLU A 69 -5.89 -3.12 8.53
C GLU A 69 -7.40 -3.30 8.72
N LEU A 70 -7.84 -3.12 9.97
CA LEU A 70 -9.23 -3.30 10.37
C LEU A 70 -10.09 -2.06 10.13
N ASP A 71 -9.48 -0.87 10.20
CA ASP A 71 -10.19 0.37 9.93
C ASP A 71 -10.21 0.69 8.43
N LYS A 72 -11.42 0.74 7.85
CA LYS A 72 -11.59 0.99 6.41
C LYS A 72 -11.02 2.34 5.99
N LYS A 73 -11.21 3.40 6.79
CA LYS A 73 -10.74 4.74 6.41
C LYS A 73 -9.22 4.78 6.38
N LYS A 74 -8.57 4.18 7.37
CA LYS A 74 -7.12 4.05 7.47
C LYS A 74 -6.55 3.18 6.34
N PHE A 75 -7.19 2.05 6.03
CA PHE A 75 -6.83 1.20 4.89
C PHE A 75 -6.86 1.99 3.57
N ILE A 76 -7.98 2.65 3.26
CA ILE A 76 -8.12 3.44 2.03
C ILE A 76 -7.07 4.56 1.99
N LYS A 77 -6.85 5.27 3.09
CA LYS A 77 -5.82 6.31 3.18
C LYS A 77 -4.43 5.75 2.86
N GLN A 78 -4.05 4.60 3.43
CA GLN A 78 -2.75 3.97 3.19
C GLN A 78 -2.59 3.53 1.74
N VAL A 79 -3.60 2.86 1.17
CA VAL A 79 -3.58 2.40 -0.22
C VAL A 79 -3.49 3.58 -1.19
N THR A 80 -4.25 4.66 -0.96
CA THR A 80 -4.20 5.86 -1.80
C THR A 80 -2.83 6.54 -1.72
N LEU A 81 -2.28 6.73 -0.53
CA LEU A 81 -0.95 7.36 -0.38
C LEU A 81 0.16 6.56 -1.06
N GLN A 82 0.13 5.23 -0.94
CA GLN A 82 1.14 4.37 -1.55
C GLN A 82 1.02 4.28 -3.08
N ARG A 83 -0.19 4.40 -3.63
CA ARG A 83 -0.40 4.40 -5.10
C ARG A 83 -0.14 5.75 -5.76
N MET A 84 -0.30 6.84 -5.01
CA MET A 84 0.02 8.19 -5.48
C MET A 84 1.52 8.48 -5.36
N GLY A 85 2.22 7.74 -4.50
CA GLY A 85 3.67 7.72 -4.45
C GLY A 85 4.24 6.87 -5.58
N GLY A 86 4.91 7.50 -6.55
CA GLY A 86 5.71 6.76 -7.54
C GLY A 86 6.81 5.91 -6.91
N GLU A 87 7.61 5.23 -7.73
CA GLU A 87 8.75 4.39 -7.29
C GLU A 87 9.64 5.09 -6.23
N GLN A 88 9.87 6.39 -6.39
CA GLN A 88 10.62 7.24 -5.47
C GLN A 88 9.99 7.32 -4.06
N MET A 89 8.65 7.31 -3.96
CA MET A 89 7.97 7.37 -2.66
C MET A 89 8.02 6.02 -1.94
N ASN A 90 8.00 4.91 -2.68
CA ASN A 90 8.19 3.58 -2.10
C ASN A 90 9.61 3.44 -1.56
N GLU A 91 10.61 3.87 -2.33
CA GLU A 91 12.02 3.89 -1.91
C GLU A 91 12.23 4.81 -0.69
N LEU A 92 11.64 6.01 -0.71
CA LEU A 92 11.70 6.94 0.42
C LEU A 92 11.05 6.36 1.68
N THR A 93 9.93 5.66 1.53
CA THR A 93 9.21 5.04 2.64
C THR A 93 9.99 3.88 3.25
N ASP A 94 10.56 3.01 2.42
CA ASP A 94 11.45 1.92 2.88
C ASP A 94 12.66 2.49 3.64
N THR A 95 13.32 3.47 3.04
CA THR A 95 14.49 4.14 3.64
C THR A 95 14.14 4.78 4.97
N PHE A 96 13.02 5.52 5.04
CA PHE A 96 12.57 6.19 6.27
C PHE A 96 12.36 5.20 7.42
N PHE A 97 11.74 4.05 7.18
CA PHE A 97 11.51 3.05 8.24
C PHE A 97 12.79 2.32 8.68
N ARG A 98 13.84 2.30 7.86
CA ARG A 98 15.15 1.73 8.21
C ARG A 98 16.04 2.69 9.01
N LEU A 99 15.70 3.98 9.03
CA LEU A 99 16.44 5.00 9.79
C LEU A 99 16.09 4.98 11.28
N SER A 100 17.02 5.46 12.11
CA SER A 100 16.76 5.73 13.52
C SER A 100 15.79 6.92 13.70
N PRO A 101 15.11 7.06 14.85
CA PRO A 101 14.20 8.19 15.09
C PRO A 101 14.87 9.57 14.89
N PHE A 102 16.15 9.68 15.28
CA PHE A 102 16.93 10.89 15.05
C PHE A 102 17.13 11.16 13.55
N ALA A 103 17.57 10.15 12.79
CA ALA A 103 17.83 10.29 11.36
C ALA A 103 16.53 10.49 10.54
N GLN A 104 15.40 9.94 10.99
CA GLN A 104 14.08 10.25 10.46
C GLN A 104 13.76 11.74 10.61
N GLY A 105 14.06 12.32 11.78
CA GLY A 105 13.94 13.77 12.01
C GLY A 105 14.80 14.58 11.05
N CYS A 106 16.07 14.23 10.89
CA CYS A 106 16.97 14.89 9.95
C CYS A 106 16.47 14.81 8.49
N LEU A 107 15.91 13.68 8.07
CA LEU A 107 15.34 13.53 6.73
C LEU A 107 14.16 14.47 6.51
N LEU A 108 13.28 14.62 7.51
CA LEU A 108 12.13 15.53 7.45
C LEU A 108 12.55 17.00 7.39
N GLU A 109 13.59 17.38 8.14
CA GLU A 109 14.17 18.73 8.05
C GLU A 109 14.74 18.98 6.64
N ARG A 110 15.49 18.02 6.09
CA ARG A 110 16.05 18.11 4.73
C ARG A 110 14.96 18.27 3.67
N ALA A 111 13.89 17.48 3.78
CA ALA A 111 12.73 17.60 2.90
C ALA A 111 12.06 18.97 3.02
N SER A 112 11.95 19.52 4.23
CA SER A 112 11.39 20.85 4.47
C SER A 112 12.26 21.97 3.89
N MET A 113 13.59 21.80 3.95
CA MET A 113 14.55 22.74 3.37
C MET A 113 14.42 22.80 1.84
N LEU A 114 14.33 21.64 1.17
CA LEU A 114 14.14 21.57 -0.29
C LEU A 114 12.88 22.32 -0.74
N LEU A 115 11.77 22.16 -0.01
CA LEU A 115 10.52 22.88 -0.31
C LEU A 115 10.63 24.40 -0.16
N SER A 116 11.48 24.88 0.74
CA SER A 116 11.74 26.32 0.89
C SER A 116 12.56 26.85 -0.29
N LEU A 117 13.58 26.12 -0.74
CA LEU A 117 14.42 26.50 -1.88
C LEU A 117 13.62 26.58 -3.18
N GLU A 118 12.76 25.59 -3.48
CA GLU A 118 11.91 25.62 -4.67
C GLU A 118 10.95 26.82 -4.71
N LYS A 119 10.52 27.31 -3.53
CA LYS A 119 9.66 28.50 -3.42
C LYS A 119 10.43 29.78 -3.68
N GLU A 120 11.72 29.84 -3.32
CA GLU A 120 12.60 30.97 -3.58
C GLU A 120 12.94 31.04 -5.08
N GLU A 121 13.35 29.92 -5.68
CA GLU A 121 13.63 29.84 -7.13
C GLU A 121 12.43 30.25 -7.99
N LYS A 122 11.20 29.84 -7.60
CA LYS A 122 9.97 30.24 -8.31
C LYS A 122 9.61 31.72 -8.14
N LYS A 123 10.03 32.36 -7.05
CA LYS A 123 9.84 33.81 -6.86
C LYS A 123 10.80 34.59 -7.74
N ASP A 124 12.06 34.16 -7.78
CA ASP A 124 13.09 34.80 -8.59
C ASP A 124 12.76 34.68 -10.08
N ALA A 125 12.30 33.51 -10.54
CA ALA A 125 11.85 33.29 -11.92
C ALA A 125 10.54 34.02 -12.30
N ALA A 126 9.80 34.58 -11.34
CA ALA A 126 8.58 35.36 -11.60
C ALA A 126 8.83 36.89 -11.58
N LEU A 127 10.04 37.30 -11.20
CA LEU A 127 10.50 38.70 -11.17
C LEU A 127 11.33 39.07 -12.40
N GLU A 128 11.77 38.10 -13.19
CA GLU A 128 12.35 38.26 -14.55
C GLU A 128 11.28 38.22 -15.64
#